data_AF-C3UTD0-F1
#
_entry.id   AF-C3UTD0-F1
#
_cell.length_a   1.000
_cell.length_b   1.000
_cell.length_c   1.000
_cell.angle_alpha   90.00
_cell.angle_beta   90.00
_cell.angle_gamma   90.00
#
_symmetry.space_group_name_H-M   'P 1'
#
loop_
_entity.id
_entity.type
_entity.pdbx_description
1 polymer ?
#
loop_
_entity_poly.entity_id
_entity_poly.type
_entity_poly.pdbx_seq_one_letter_code
_entity_poly.pdbx_strand_id
1 'polypeptide(L)'
;MFSRTLRPTLIASRNFSTSKQNNYKVAVCGASGGIGQPLSLLLKISPLVSELSLYDVVHTPGVAADLSHIETAAKVAGYNGPECLADALKGADVIIIPAGVPRKPGMTRDDLFNTNAGIVKTLAECAAEVAPKALIGIITIPVNSAVPIACEVFKKAGKLDPRRIFGISTLDIV
;
A
#
# COMPACT_ATOMS: atom_id res chain seq x y z
N MET A 1 58.60 5.66 -13.15
CA MET A 1 58.35 4.21 -13.22
C MET A 1 56.96 3.92 -12.70
N PHE A 2 56.14 3.30 -13.55
CA PHE A 2 54.84 2.64 -13.32
C PHE A 2 53.62 3.46 -12.83
N SER A 3 52.92 4.04 -13.82
CA SER A 3 51.48 4.27 -13.80
C SER A 3 50.74 2.92 -13.75
N ARG A 4 49.84 2.73 -12.79
CA ARG A 4 48.85 1.63 -12.79
C ARG A 4 47.53 2.18 -13.31
N THR A 5 47.24 1.93 -14.58
CA THR A 5 45.90 2.05 -15.15
C THR A 5 45.01 0.96 -14.56
N LEU A 6 44.01 1.35 -13.78
CA LEU A 6 42.92 0.47 -13.37
C LEU A 6 42.05 0.17 -14.59
N ARG A 7 42.11 -1.07 -15.09
CA ARG A 7 41.14 -1.55 -16.10
C ARG A 7 39.79 -1.75 -15.41
N PRO A 8 38.69 -1.21 -15.94
CA PRO A 8 37.37 -1.64 -15.50
C PRO A 8 37.16 -3.10 -15.95
N THR A 9 37.08 -4.01 -14.99
CA THR A 9 36.51 -5.34 -15.23
C THR A 9 35.05 -5.15 -15.60
N LEU A 10 34.74 -5.24 -16.89
CA LEU A 10 33.38 -5.37 -17.39
C LEU A 10 32.80 -6.67 -16.82
N ILE A 11 32.00 -6.56 -15.77
CA ILE A 11 31.14 -7.65 -15.32
C ILE A 11 30.06 -7.79 -16.38
N ALA A 12 30.24 -8.75 -17.30
CA ALA A 12 29.20 -9.16 -18.21
C ALA A 12 28.06 -9.78 -17.38
N SER A 13 26.98 -9.02 -17.15
CA SER A 13 25.77 -9.56 -16.55
C SER A 13 25.12 -10.52 -17.55
N ARG A 14 25.35 -11.82 -17.36
CA ARG A 14 24.60 -12.87 -18.05
C ARG A 14 23.18 -12.89 -17.47
N ASN A 15 22.26 -12.16 -18.10
CA ASN A 15 20.83 -12.24 -17.80
C ASN A 15 20.22 -13.49 -18.44
N PHE A 16 20.51 -14.66 -17.87
CA PHE A 16 19.75 -15.88 -18.11
C PHE A 16 18.81 -16.12 -16.93
N SER A 17 17.76 -15.29 -16.82
CA SER A 17 16.61 -15.61 -15.97
C SER A 17 15.35 -15.51 -16.82
N THR A 18 14.66 -16.63 -16.99
CA THR A 18 13.39 -16.74 -17.71
C THR A 18 12.19 -16.36 -16.85
N SER A 19 12.38 -16.18 -15.54
CA SER A 19 11.35 -15.66 -14.64
C SER A 19 11.47 -14.15 -14.55
N LYS A 20 10.43 -13.44 -14.99
CA LYS A 20 10.24 -12.02 -14.67
C LYS A 20 10.19 -11.92 -13.14
N GLN A 21 11.22 -11.37 -12.49
CA GLN A 21 11.14 -11.01 -11.08
C GLN A 21 10.02 -9.98 -10.97
N ASN A 22 8.90 -10.39 -10.39
CA ASN A 22 7.77 -9.50 -10.16
C ASN A 22 8.14 -8.59 -9.00
N ASN A 23 8.67 -7.43 -9.35
CA ASN A 23 9.03 -6.36 -8.43
C ASN A 23 7.80 -5.47 -8.26
N TYR A 24 6.95 -5.80 -7.28
CA TYR A 24 5.75 -5.01 -7.02
C TYR A 24 6.02 -3.86 -6.05
N LYS A 25 5.43 -2.71 -6.36
CA LYS A 25 5.25 -1.62 -5.39
C LYS A 25 3.92 -1.78 -4.68
N VAL A 26 3.97 -1.93 -3.36
CA VAL A 26 2.78 -2.06 -2.50
C VAL A 26 2.66 -0.82 -1.63
N ALA A 27 1.47 -0.21 -1.60
CA ALA A 27 1.13 0.87 -0.69
C ALA A 27 0.16 0.38 0.39
N VAL A 28 0.43 0.73 1.64
CA VAL A 28 -0.46 0.42 2.79
C VAL A 28 -1.01 1.73 3.34
N CYS A 29 -2.31 1.94 3.24
CA CYS A 29 -3.00 3.13 3.75
C CYS A 29 -3.60 2.85 5.13
N GLY A 30 -3.09 3.51 6.16
CA GLY A 30 -3.37 3.17 7.57
C GLY A 30 -2.25 2.32 8.18
N ALA A 31 -1.01 2.52 7.73
CA ALA A 31 0.16 1.71 8.10
C ALA A 31 0.56 1.85 9.59
N SER A 32 0.18 2.94 10.26
CA SER A 32 0.47 3.15 11.68
C SER A 32 -0.60 2.55 12.60
N GLY A 33 -1.73 2.07 12.04
CA GLY A 33 -2.81 1.45 12.80
C GLY A 33 -2.49 0.04 13.29
N GLY A 34 -3.36 -0.49 14.17
CA GLY A 34 -3.18 -1.83 14.77
C GLY A 34 -3.19 -2.99 13.78
N ILE A 35 -3.85 -2.84 12.63
CA ILE A 35 -3.77 -3.80 11.50
C ILE A 35 -2.60 -3.46 10.58
N GLY A 36 -2.36 -2.17 10.33
CA GLY A 36 -1.36 -1.67 9.40
C GLY A 36 0.06 -2.09 9.77
N GLN A 37 0.47 -1.93 11.03
CA GLN A 37 1.83 -2.25 11.46
C GLN A 37 2.21 -3.72 11.22
N PRO A 38 1.47 -4.72 11.73
CA PRO A 38 1.81 -6.12 11.48
C PRO A 38 1.64 -6.52 10.01
N LEU A 39 0.67 -5.94 9.29
CA LEU A 39 0.52 -6.17 7.85
C LEU A 39 1.76 -5.68 7.08
N SER A 40 2.25 -4.47 7.38
CA SER A 40 3.43 -3.90 6.77
C SER A 40 4.69 -4.71 7.09
N LEU A 41 4.81 -5.24 8.31
CA LEU A 41 5.87 -6.19 8.67
C LEU A 41 5.85 -7.44 7.78
N LEU A 42 4.69 -8.08 7.62
CA LEU A 42 4.55 -9.26 6.77
C LEU A 42 4.85 -8.95 5.29
N LEU A 43 4.40 -7.80 4.79
CA LEU A 43 4.69 -7.34 3.43
C LEU A 43 6.18 -7.06 3.21
N LYS A 44 6.89 -6.52 4.22
CA LYS A 44 8.35 -6.30 4.17
C LYS A 44 9.14 -7.60 4.04
N ILE A 45 8.61 -8.72 4.55
CA ILE A 45 9.25 -10.04 4.46
C ILE A 45 8.95 -10.73 3.11
N SER A 46 7.94 -10.28 2.38
CA SER A 46 7.54 -10.91 1.12
C SER A 46 8.61 -10.72 0.01
N PRO A 47 9.06 -11.80 -0.66
CA PRO A 47 10.02 -11.71 -1.75
C PRO A 47 9.43 -11.09 -3.04
N LEU A 48 8.11 -10.90 -3.09
CA LEU A 48 7.41 -10.30 -4.23
C LEU A 48 7.33 -8.77 -4.14
N VAL A 49 7.66 -8.20 -2.98
CA VAL A 49 7.58 -6.75 -2.74
C VAL A 49 8.98 -6.17 -2.89
N SER A 50 9.15 -5.24 -3.83
CA SER A 50 10.42 -4.51 -4.01
C SER A 50 10.35 -3.12 -3.38
N GLU A 51 9.17 -2.53 -3.32
CA GLU A 51 8.91 -1.21 -2.72
C GLU A 51 7.66 -1.26 -1.85
N LEU A 52 7.79 -0.78 -0.62
CA LEU A 52 6.71 -0.70 0.35
C LEU A 52 6.51 0.77 0.76
N SER A 53 5.44 1.38 0.25
CA SER A 53 4.99 2.70 0.67
C SER A 53 4.07 2.56 1.86
N LEU A 54 4.43 3.17 2.98
CA LEU A 54 3.57 3.25 4.16
C LEU A 54 2.94 4.63 4.19
N TYR A 55 1.62 4.70 4.27
CA TYR A 55 0.88 5.95 4.43
C TYR A 55 0.02 5.91 5.69
N ASP A 56 0.04 7.01 6.43
CA ASP A 56 -0.92 7.28 7.49
C ASP A 56 -0.97 8.79 7.76
N VAL A 57 -1.97 9.23 8.51
CA VAL A 57 -2.11 10.64 8.94
C VAL A 57 -1.03 11.00 9.96
N VAL A 58 -0.57 10.02 10.75
CA VAL A 58 0.42 10.20 11.82
C VAL A 58 1.38 9.02 11.93
N HIS A 59 2.57 9.26 12.50
CA HIS A 59 3.56 8.25 12.95
C HIS A 59 4.20 7.35 11.88
N THR A 60 3.86 7.53 10.60
CA THR A 60 4.36 6.68 9.51
C THR A 60 5.89 6.64 9.34
N PRO A 61 6.65 7.74 9.53
CA PRO A 61 8.10 7.71 9.39
C PRO A 61 8.78 6.80 10.44
N GLY A 62 8.20 6.70 11.64
CA GLY A 62 8.71 5.80 12.68
C GLY A 62 8.51 4.33 12.32
N VAL A 63 7.32 3.97 11.82
CA VAL A 63 7.03 2.61 11.33
C VAL A 63 7.95 2.25 10.16
N ALA A 64 8.15 3.17 9.22
CA ALA A 64 9.05 2.96 8.09
C ALA A 64 10.51 2.75 8.52
N ALA A 65 10.98 3.54 9.50
CA ALA A 65 12.33 3.40 10.04
C ALA A 65 12.53 2.02 10.71
N ASP A 66 11.56 1.59 11.51
CA ASP A 66 11.59 0.27 12.15
C ASP A 66 11.68 -0.87 11.13
N LEU A 67 10.77 -0.87 10.14
CA LEU A 67 10.78 -1.89 9.08
C LEU A 67 12.02 -1.81 8.17
N SER A 68 12.67 -0.66 8.05
CA SER A 68 13.87 -0.49 7.21
C SER A 68 15.08 -1.24 7.75
N HIS A 69 15.11 -1.56 9.05
CA HIS A 69 16.18 -2.35 9.67
C HIS A 69 16.08 -3.85 9.35
N ILE A 70 14.95 -4.32 8.80
CA ILE A 70 14.79 -5.71 8.42
C ILE A 70 15.56 -5.97 7.13
N GLU A 71 16.52 -6.90 7.18
CA GLU A 71 17.40 -7.28 6.08
C GLU A 71 16.64 -8.09 5.00
N THR A 72 15.78 -7.41 4.25
CA THR A 72 15.10 -7.94 3.05
C THR A 72 15.21 -6.95 1.90
N ALA A 73 15.03 -7.44 0.67
CA ALA A 73 15.23 -6.64 -0.54
C ALA A 73 14.25 -5.46 -0.69
N ALA A 74 13.06 -5.52 -0.08
CA ALA A 74 12.05 -4.48 -0.21
C ALA A 74 12.52 -3.15 0.41
N LYS A 75 12.46 -2.06 -0.35
CA LYS A 75 12.71 -0.70 0.15
C LYS A 75 11.45 -0.15 0.80
N VAL A 76 11.57 0.46 1.98
CA VAL A 76 10.43 1.02 2.72
C VAL A 76 10.51 2.54 2.72
N ALA A 77 9.39 3.21 2.46
CA ALA A 77 9.26 4.66 2.58
C ALA A 77 8.00 5.01 3.39
N GLY A 78 8.13 5.96 4.32
CA GLY A 78 7.02 6.43 5.15
C GLY A 78 6.52 7.79 4.67
N TYR A 79 5.20 7.91 4.52
CA TYR A 79 4.48 9.11 4.08
C TYR A 79 3.51 9.53 5.18
N ASN A 80 3.65 10.76 5.65
CA ASN A 80 2.91 11.28 6.80
C ASN A 80 2.07 12.47 6.40
N GLY A 81 0.80 12.48 6.79
CA GLY A 81 -0.11 13.60 6.56
C GLY A 81 -0.80 13.54 5.19
N PRO A 82 -1.99 14.17 5.07
CA PRO A 82 -2.83 14.12 3.87
C PRO A 82 -2.12 14.57 2.58
N GLU A 83 -1.22 15.53 2.68
CA GLU A 83 -0.44 16.08 1.58
C GLU A 83 0.48 15.06 0.92
N CYS A 84 0.92 14.03 1.65
CA CYS A 84 1.81 12.99 1.15
C CYS A 84 1.07 11.78 0.56
N LEU A 85 -0.27 11.75 0.60
CA LEU A 85 -1.06 10.61 0.12
C LEU A 85 -0.80 10.31 -1.37
N ALA A 86 -0.78 11.34 -2.20
CA ALA A 86 -0.54 11.21 -3.64
C ALA A 86 0.83 10.58 -3.93
N ASP A 87 1.87 11.04 -3.22
CA ASP A 87 3.22 10.53 -3.38
C ASP A 87 3.37 9.08 -2.88
N ALA A 88 2.65 8.72 -1.82
CA ALA A 88 2.63 7.36 -1.30
C ALA A 88 2.07 6.36 -2.32
N LEU A 89 0.97 6.74 -2.99
CA LEU A 89 0.23 5.90 -3.92
C LEU A 89 0.82 5.89 -5.34
N LYS A 90 1.59 6.92 -5.72
CA LYS A 90 2.10 7.08 -7.08
C LYS A 90 2.89 5.85 -7.53
N GLY A 91 2.44 5.24 -8.63
CA GLY A 91 3.08 4.05 -9.21
C GLY A 91 2.90 2.77 -8.41
N ALA A 92 2.01 2.71 -7.42
CA ALA A 92 1.69 1.47 -6.72
C ALA A 92 1.02 0.46 -7.67
N ASP A 93 1.45 -0.79 -7.59
CA ASP A 93 0.80 -1.93 -8.26
C ASP A 93 -0.35 -2.48 -7.41
N VAL A 94 -0.19 -2.40 -6.09
CA VAL A 94 -1.17 -2.87 -5.10
C VAL A 94 -1.33 -1.80 -4.02
N ILE A 95 -2.57 -1.46 -3.68
CA ILE A 95 -2.95 -0.56 -2.59
C ILE A 95 -3.80 -1.36 -1.61
N ILE A 96 -3.34 -1.50 -0.38
CA ILE A 96 -4.06 -2.17 0.69
C ILE A 96 -4.58 -1.11 1.66
N ILE A 97 -5.88 -1.17 1.98
CA ILE A 97 -6.57 -0.17 2.80
C ILE A 97 -7.07 -0.81 4.11
N PRO A 98 -6.21 -0.93 5.14
CA PRO A 98 -6.62 -1.17 6.52
C PRO A 98 -7.10 0.09 7.25
N ALA A 99 -6.92 1.29 6.68
CA ALA A 99 -7.31 2.55 7.30
C ALA A 99 -8.78 2.55 7.74
N GLY A 100 -9.00 2.92 8.99
CA GLY A 100 -10.32 3.00 9.58
C GLY A 100 -10.21 3.28 11.06
N VAL A 101 -11.30 3.71 11.66
CA VAL A 101 -11.37 3.94 13.10
C VAL A 101 -11.93 2.69 13.76
N PRO A 102 -11.29 2.14 14.81
CA PRO A 102 -11.88 1.06 15.59
C PRO A 102 -13.13 1.57 16.30
N ARG A 103 -14.11 0.70 16.50
CA ARG A 103 -15.32 1.07 17.24
C ARG A 103 -14.95 1.53 18.65
N LYS A 104 -15.28 2.78 18.98
CA LYS A 104 -15.08 3.34 20.32
C LYS A 104 -16.34 3.15 21.19
N PRO A 105 -16.20 3.05 22.52
CA PRO A 105 -17.35 3.10 23.41
C PRO A 105 -18.20 4.35 23.13
N GLY A 106 -19.53 4.18 23.06
CA GLY A 106 -20.46 5.27 22.74
C GLY A 106 -20.67 5.58 21.25
N MET A 107 -19.89 4.98 20.35
CA MET A 107 -20.06 5.15 18.90
C MET A 107 -21.18 4.24 18.36
N THR A 108 -22.12 4.81 17.61
CA THR A 108 -23.17 4.03 16.94
C THR A 108 -22.59 3.29 15.72
N ARG A 109 -23.37 2.34 15.18
CA ARG A 109 -22.98 1.65 13.94
C ARG A 109 -22.89 2.63 12.76
N ASP A 110 -23.79 3.60 12.72
CA ASP A 110 -23.86 4.59 11.64
C ASP A 110 -22.71 5.58 11.73
N ASP A 111 -22.31 6.02 12.93
CA ASP A 111 -21.15 6.89 13.12
C ASP A 111 -19.85 6.22 12.64
N LEU A 112 -19.68 4.94 12.98
CA LEU A 112 -18.55 4.14 12.54
C LEU A 112 -18.54 4.01 11.02
N PHE A 113 -19.69 3.69 10.42
CA PHE A 113 -19.84 3.60 8.98
C PHE A 113 -19.51 4.92 8.29
N ASN A 114 -20.10 6.03 8.71
CA ASN A 114 -19.90 7.35 8.11
C ASN A 114 -18.43 7.78 8.18
N THR A 115 -17.77 7.53 9.31
CA THR A 115 -16.34 7.83 9.49
C THR A 115 -15.48 7.02 8.51
N ASN A 116 -15.67 5.70 8.47
CA ASN A 116 -14.90 4.82 7.60
C ASN A 116 -15.22 5.02 6.11
N ALA A 117 -16.47 5.34 5.78
CA ALA A 117 -16.89 5.68 4.43
C ALA A 117 -16.16 6.92 3.89
N GLY A 118 -16.02 7.95 4.74
CA GLY A 118 -15.23 9.14 4.40
C GLY A 118 -13.77 8.82 4.12
N ILE A 119 -13.14 8.02 4.99
CA ILE A 119 -11.74 7.60 4.83
C ILE A 119 -11.54 6.82 3.52
N VAL A 120 -12.36 5.80 3.28
CA VAL A 120 -12.27 4.97 2.06
C VAL A 120 -12.49 5.80 0.82
N LYS A 121 -13.45 6.73 0.84
CA LYS A 121 -13.70 7.65 -0.27
C LYS A 121 -12.46 8.49 -0.59
N THR A 122 -11.85 9.16 0.38
CA THR A 122 -10.68 10.01 0.16
C THR A 122 -9.49 9.23 -0.39
N LEU A 123 -9.24 8.02 0.16
CA LEU A 123 -8.17 7.16 -0.33
C LEU A 123 -8.44 6.66 -1.76
N ALA A 124 -9.68 6.30 -2.06
CA ALA A 124 -10.09 5.87 -3.39
C ALA A 124 -10.03 7.01 -4.42
N GLU A 125 -10.37 8.24 -4.04
CA GLU A 125 -10.28 9.42 -4.91
C GLU A 125 -8.83 9.66 -5.34
N CYS A 126 -7.91 9.66 -4.37
CA CYS A 126 -6.49 9.80 -4.67
C CYS A 126 -5.95 8.61 -5.49
N ALA A 127 -6.30 7.37 -5.13
CA ALA A 127 -5.90 6.18 -5.89
C ALA A 127 -6.39 6.24 -7.35
N ALA A 128 -7.63 6.67 -7.59
CA ALA A 128 -8.16 6.86 -8.93
C ALA A 128 -7.37 7.93 -9.69
N GLU A 129 -6.90 8.98 -9.03
CA GLU A 129 -6.10 10.02 -9.66
C GLU A 129 -4.70 9.51 -10.05
N VAL A 130 -3.93 8.99 -9.08
CA VAL A 130 -2.48 8.78 -9.23
C VAL A 130 -2.08 7.33 -9.54
N ALA A 131 -2.95 6.36 -9.25
CA ALA A 131 -2.66 4.94 -9.43
C ALA A 131 -3.90 4.14 -9.90
N PRO A 132 -4.58 4.54 -10.99
CA PRO A 132 -5.86 3.95 -11.38
C PRO A 132 -5.79 2.50 -11.86
N LYS A 133 -4.58 1.99 -12.13
CA LYS A 133 -4.34 0.61 -12.54
C LYS A 133 -3.94 -0.29 -11.37
N ALA A 134 -3.80 0.23 -10.16
CA ALA A 134 -3.45 -0.57 -8.99
C ALA A 134 -4.57 -1.57 -8.66
N LEU A 135 -4.19 -2.72 -8.10
CA LEU A 135 -5.10 -3.60 -7.38
C LEU A 135 -5.41 -2.98 -6.01
N ILE A 136 -6.67 -2.85 -5.66
CA ILE A 136 -7.12 -2.20 -4.42
C ILE A 136 -7.79 -3.24 -3.53
N GLY A 137 -7.09 -3.61 -2.46
CA GLY A 137 -7.57 -4.52 -1.43
C GLY A 137 -8.11 -3.75 -0.23
N ILE A 138 -9.42 -3.83 0.00
CA ILE A 138 -10.10 -3.10 1.08
C ILE A 138 -10.29 -4.01 2.29
N ILE A 139 -9.69 -3.63 3.42
CA ILE A 139 -9.84 -4.29 4.72
C ILE A 139 -10.79 -3.49 5.62
N THR A 140 -10.93 -2.18 5.39
CA THR A 140 -11.79 -1.29 6.16
C THR A 140 -13.19 -1.87 6.34
N ILE A 141 -13.60 -2.05 7.60
CA ILE A 141 -14.94 -2.53 7.94
C ILE A 141 -15.96 -1.37 7.94
N PRO A 142 -17.23 -1.62 7.56
CA PRO A 142 -17.75 -2.87 6.98
C PRO A 142 -17.36 -3.02 5.51
N VAL A 143 -16.70 -4.13 5.16
CA VAL A 143 -16.18 -4.40 3.80
C VAL A 143 -17.28 -4.37 2.74
N ASN A 144 -18.46 -4.93 3.09
CA ASN A 144 -19.64 -4.98 2.20
C ASN A 144 -20.16 -3.60 1.78
N SER A 145 -19.80 -2.54 2.50
CA SER A 145 -20.17 -1.16 2.15
C SER A 145 -18.97 -0.36 1.65
N ALA A 146 -17.77 -0.61 2.20
CA ALA A 146 -16.54 0.06 1.78
C ALA A 146 -16.16 -0.24 0.32
N VAL A 147 -16.34 -1.48 -0.14
CA VAL A 147 -16.03 -1.87 -1.54
C VAL A 147 -16.93 -1.13 -2.54
N PRO A 148 -18.28 -1.13 -2.40
CA PRO A 148 -19.13 -0.31 -3.27
C PRO A 148 -18.79 1.18 -3.28
N ILE A 149 -18.40 1.76 -2.13
CA ILE A 149 -17.97 3.17 -2.06
C ILE A 149 -16.76 3.42 -2.97
N ALA A 150 -15.72 2.60 -2.87
CA ALA A 150 -14.55 2.72 -3.73
C ALA A 150 -14.90 2.54 -5.21
N CYS A 151 -15.74 1.55 -5.54
CA CYS A 151 -16.22 1.32 -6.91
C CYS A 151 -16.95 2.54 -7.48
N GLU A 152 -17.84 3.17 -6.72
CA GLU A 152 -18.58 4.36 -7.17
C GLU A 152 -17.67 5.59 -7.32
N VAL A 153 -16.65 5.74 -6.46
CA VAL A 153 -15.61 6.77 -6.64
C VAL A 153 -14.85 6.57 -7.94
N PHE A 154 -14.38 5.35 -8.21
CA PHE A 154 -13.67 5.02 -9.44
C PHE A 154 -14.55 5.17 -10.70
N LYS A 155 -15.84 4.86 -10.58
CA LYS A 155 -16.83 5.04 -11.65
C LYS A 155 -17.02 6.52 -11.98
N LYS A 156 -17.18 7.37 -10.96
CA LYS A 156 -17.28 8.83 -11.13
C LYS A 156 -16.01 9.42 -11.75
N ALA A 157 -14.85 8.86 -11.44
CA ALA A 157 -13.58 9.25 -12.05
C ALA A 157 -13.38 8.72 -13.49
N GLY A 158 -14.30 7.90 -14.01
CA GLY A 158 -14.19 7.28 -15.34
C GLY A 158 -13.10 6.21 -15.44
N LYS A 159 -12.68 5.63 -14.30
CA LYS A 159 -11.48 4.77 -14.19
C LYS A 159 -11.78 3.40 -13.57
N LEU A 160 -13.05 3.03 -13.41
CA LEU A 160 -13.45 1.76 -12.82
C LEU A 160 -13.05 0.57 -13.68
N ASP A 161 -12.19 -0.28 -13.12
CA ASP A 161 -11.96 -1.66 -13.57
C ASP A 161 -12.48 -2.60 -12.46
N PRO A 162 -13.63 -3.28 -12.67
CA PRO A 162 -14.23 -4.15 -11.65
C PRO A 162 -13.35 -5.31 -11.20
N ARG A 163 -12.30 -5.65 -11.97
CA ARG A 163 -11.38 -6.75 -11.64
C ARG A 163 -10.27 -6.32 -10.68
N ARG A 164 -10.19 -5.02 -10.35
CA ARG A 164 -9.08 -4.46 -9.57
C ARG A 164 -9.46 -4.05 -8.17
N ILE A 165 -10.74 -3.87 -7.85
CA ILE A 165 -11.20 -3.47 -6.53
C ILE A 165 -11.86 -4.67 -5.86
N PHE A 166 -11.36 -5.06 -4.69
CA PHE A 166 -11.89 -6.21 -3.96
C PHE A 166 -11.83 -6.01 -2.45
N GLY A 167 -12.79 -6.62 -1.75
CA GLY A 167 -12.78 -6.71 -0.30
C GLY A 167 -11.93 -7.90 0.15
N ILE A 168 -11.13 -7.71 1.19
CA ILE A 168 -10.37 -8.80 1.80
C ILE A 168 -11.24 -9.42 2.90
N SER A 169 -11.80 -10.60 2.60
CA SER A 169 -12.62 -11.40 3.52
C SER A 169 -11.94 -12.73 3.90
N THR A 170 -10.62 -12.83 3.70
CA THR A 170 -9.87 -14.07 3.95
C THR A 170 -9.82 -14.46 5.43
N LEU A 171 -10.07 -13.50 6.34
CA LEU A 171 -10.19 -13.77 7.77
C LEU A 171 -11.44 -14.61 8.11
N ASP A 172 -12.47 -14.60 7.27
CA ASP A 172 -13.71 -15.37 7.51
C ASP A 172 -13.57 -16.85 7.10
N ILE A 173 -12.44 -17.23 6.49
CA ILE A 173 -12.17 -18.58 5.97
C ILE A 173 -11.37 -19.44 6.97
N VAL A 174 -10.73 -18.81 7.96
CA VAL A 174 -9.93 -19.48 9.01
C VAL A 174 -10.78 -19.83 10.22
#